data_AF-Q5DEZ6-F1
#
_entry.id   AF-Q5DEZ6-F1
#
_cell.length_a   1.000
_cell.length_b   1.000
_cell.length_c   1.000
_cell.angle_alpha   90.00
_cell.angle_beta   90.00
_cell.angle_gamma   90.00
#
_symmetry.space_group_name_H-M   'P 1'
#
loop_
_entity.id
_entity.type
_entity.pdbx_description
1 polymer ?
#
loop_
_entity_poly.entity_id
_entity_poly.type
_entity_poly.pdbx_seq_one_letter_code
_entity_poly.pdbx_strand_id
1 'polypeptide(L)'
;MDLEFSKLARKNVEDEYSDAFVKKRAHAEKEAIKCKQDAVSSYKRRVFAESKCLVCLERVPKYLIVSLGEKVFLSLPSYVSMTSGYCLLTPYEHVSSTTRLDEDAIKEIRHFKHQLTVMFEEKYNKSGCVFIETASKSDAIRHHTQVECIPVLKDLYNSLPAYFKKALSEIGSEWDQNHRLITLKPGGSGAYGAIPPKFAYLAVEFGTTNGGFARILDEEHEISSYSGREIVAGALDKEPRLWRKPKLENFDHLRQKVVTFENLWHSYDKWQENKPKSSANDIQVNDGELGLRNVSEPEGPALPPGY
;
A
#
# COMPACT_ATOMS: atom_id res chain seq x y z
N MET A 1 18.97 2.49 22.34
CA MET A 1 20.42 2.35 22.52
C MET A 1 21.15 3.36 21.65
N ASP A 2 20.72 3.53 20.39
CA ASP A 2 21.31 4.44 19.40
C ASP A 2 21.32 5.92 19.81
N LEU A 3 20.30 6.39 20.54
CA LEU A 3 20.28 7.73 21.11
C LEU A 3 21.34 7.94 22.18
N GLU A 4 21.73 6.90 22.91
CA GLU A 4 22.82 6.97 23.90
C GLU A 4 24.17 6.93 23.20
N PHE A 5 24.34 6.10 22.17
CA PHE A 5 25.51 6.13 21.29
C PHE A 5 25.70 7.49 20.61
N SER A 6 24.62 8.10 20.11
CA SER A 6 24.66 9.45 19.50
C SER A 6 25.06 10.53 20.49
N LYS A 7 24.69 10.39 21.77
CA LYS A 7 25.14 11.31 22.84
C LYS A 7 26.59 11.06 23.23
N LEU A 8 27.03 9.80 23.21
CA LEU A 8 28.40 9.42 23.50
C LEU A 8 29.36 9.90 22.41
N ALA A 9 28.95 9.82 21.14
CA ALA A 9 29.71 10.33 19.99
C ALA A 9 29.92 11.85 20.02
N ARG A 10 29.10 12.60 20.79
CA ARG A 10 29.30 14.04 21.02
C ARG A 10 30.33 14.34 22.12
N LYS A 11 30.79 13.33 22.85
CA LYS A 11 31.83 13.43 23.87
C LYS A 11 33.10 12.78 23.32
N ASN A 12 34.25 13.43 23.47
CA ASN A 12 35.54 12.77 23.28
C ASN A 12 35.69 11.77 24.44
N VAL A 13 35.41 10.49 24.17
CA VAL A 13 35.55 9.42 25.16
C VAL A 13 36.74 8.57 24.73
N GLU A 14 37.84 8.71 25.48
CA GLU A 14 38.95 7.75 25.45
C GLU A 14 38.55 6.53 26.31
N ASP A 15 38.52 5.36 25.67
CA ASP A 15 38.76 3.99 26.18
C ASP A 15 38.07 3.46 27.46
N GLU A 16 37.01 4.05 28.00
CA GLU A 16 36.14 3.38 28.99
C GLU A 16 34.67 3.28 28.52
N TYR A 17 34.44 2.30 27.62
CA TYR A 17 33.14 2.07 26.98
C TYR A 17 32.14 1.30 27.88
N SER A 18 32.60 0.60 28.92
CA SER A 18 31.74 -0.28 29.73
C SER A 18 30.84 0.47 30.71
N ASP A 19 31.35 1.54 31.32
CA ASP A 19 30.68 2.20 32.45
C ASP A 19 29.69 3.28 32.00
N ALA A 20 29.78 3.72 30.74
CA ALA A 20 28.89 4.70 30.13
C ALA A 20 27.45 4.21 29.95
N PHE A 21 27.20 2.88 29.95
CA PHE A 21 25.87 2.28 29.75
C PHE A 21 25.18 1.82 31.04
N VAL A 22 25.80 2.03 32.21
CA VAL A 22 25.21 1.67 33.50
C VAL A 22 24.10 2.69 33.84
N LYS A 23 22.84 2.32 33.59
CA LYS A 23 21.66 3.14 33.91
C LYS A 23 21.62 3.46 35.41
N LYS A 24 21.90 4.72 35.78
CA LYS A 24 21.58 5.23 37.13
C LYS A 24 20.05 5.25 37.29
N ARG A 25 19.53 4.49 38.27
CA ARG A 25 18.10 4.38 38.65
C ARG A 25 17.39 5.71 39.01
N ALA A 26 18.10 6.83 39.01
CA ALA A 26 17.67 8.13 39.53
C ALA A 26 16.81 8.98 38.56
N HIS A 27 16.43 8.47 37.38
CA HIS A 27 15.79 9.30 36.33
C HIS A 27 14.44 8.80 35.80
N ALA A 28 13.77 7.87 36.50
CA ALA A 28 12.50 7.29 36.04
C ALA A 28 11.40 8.33 35.73
N GLU A 29 11.27 9.39 36.53
CA GLU A 29 10.29 10.45 36.30
C GLU A 29 10.58 11.27 35.04
N LYS A 30 11.87 11.59 34.80
CA LYS A 30 12.33 12.27 33.59
C LYS A 30 12.13 11.41 32.34
N GLU A 31 12.35 10.10 32.45
CA GLU A 31 12.07 9.13 31.38
C GLU A 31 10.57 9.04 31.08
N ALA A 32 9.71 9.06 32.11
CA ALA A 32 8.25 9.05 31.92
C ALA A 32 7.74 10.31 31.21
N ILE A 33 8.24 11.50 31.59
CA ILE A 33 7.92 12.77 30.91
C ILE A 33 8.35 12.72 29.44
N LYS A 34 9.57 12.22 29.17
CA LYS A 34 10.08 12.09 27.81
C LYS A 34 9.25 11.11 26.98
N CYS A 35 8.91 9.94 27.53
CA CYS A 35 8.06 8.94 26.87
C CYS A 35 6.70 9.55 26.49
N LYS A 36 6.09 10.34 27.39
CA LYS A 36 4.85 11.06 27.11
C LYS A 36 5.02 12.07 25.96
N GLN A 37 6.10 12.83 25.94
CA GLN A 37 6.40 13.79 24.87
C GLN A 37 6.63 13.10 23.51
N ASP A 38 7.36 11.98 23.51
CA ASP A 38 7.63 11.18 22.31
C ASP A 38 6.34 10.55 21.76
N ALA A 39 5.44 10.08 22.64
CA ALA A 39 4.13 9.57 22.27
C ALA A 39 3.23 10.67 21.66
N VAL A 40 3.16 11.85 22.28
CA VAL A 40 2.41 13.00 21.75
C VAL A 40 2.96 13.45 20.39
N SER A 41 4.28 13.53 20.26
CA SER A 41 4.93 13.95 19.01
C SER A 41 4.68 12.93 17.89
N SER A 42 4.76 11.64 18.19
CA SER A 42 4.48 10.57 17.22
C SER A 42 3.01 10.55 16.80
N TYR A 43 2.08 10.78 17.73
CA TYR A 43 0.67 10.94 17.43
C TYR A 43 0.42 12.14 16.49
N LYS A 44 0.96 13.32 16.80
CA LYS A 44 0.81 14.51 15.96
C LYS A 44 1.33 14.28 14.53
N ARG A 45 2.50 13.63 14.40
CA ARG A 45 3.06 13.28 13.09
C ARG A 45 2.16 12.32 12.30
N ARG A 46 1.55 11.33 12.97
CA ARG A 46 0.62 10.38 12.34
C ARG A 46 -0.63 11.08 11.82
N VAL A 47 -1.27 11.89 12.67
CA VAL A 47 -2.48 12.64 12.30
C VAL A 47 -2.20 13.59 11.13
N PHE A 48 -1.06 14.29 11.17
CA PHE A 48 -0.67 15.15 10.06
C PHE A 48 -0.48 14.37 8.75
N ALA A 49 0.25 13.24 8.80
CA ALA A 49 0.49 12.41 7.63
C ALA A 49 -0.81 11.86 7.02
N GLU A 50 -1.73 11.41 7.87
CA GLU A 50 -3.07 10.95 7.47
C GLU A 50 -3.87 12.08 6.81
N SER A 51 -3.87 13.28 7.40
CA SER A 51 -4.63 14.44 6.89
C SER A 51 -4.20 14.91 5.49
N LYS A 52 -2.93 14.68 5.12
CA LYS A 52 -2.33 15.05 3.84
C LYS A 52 -2.18 13.85 2.87
N CYS A 53 -2.64 12.67 3.26
CA CYS A 53 -2.52 11.47 2.45
C CYS A 53 -3.53 11.46 1.29
N LEU A 54 -3.04 11.31 0.05
CA LEU A 54 -3.89 11.23 -1.14
C LEU A 54 -4.57 9.87 -1.35
N VAL A 55 -4.14 8.86 -0.58
CA VAL A 55 -4.59 7.45 -0.68
C VAL A 55 -5.66 7.14 0.36
N CYS A 56 -5.74 7.90 1.46
CA CYS A 56 -6.79 7.72 2.46
C CYS A 56 -8.19 7.94 1.86
N LEU A 57 -9.16 7.13 2.31
CA LEU A 57 -10.54 7.15 1.82
C LEU A 57 -11.15 8.55 1.76
N GLU A 58 -10.88 9.39 2.76
CA GLU A 58 -11.39 10.76 2.84
C GLU A 58 -10.93 11.66 1.68
N ARG A 59 -9.73 11.42 1.15
CA ARG A 59 -9.06 12.26 0.15
C ARG A 59 -9.09 11.67 -1.25
N VAL A 60 -9.24 10.35 -1.38
CA VAL A 60 -9.37 9.69 -2.69
C VAL A 60 -10.61 10.25 -3.41
N PRO A 61 -10.49 10.63 -4.70
CA PRO A 61 -11.64 11.08 -5.48
C PRO A 61 -12.75 10.02 -5.49
N LYS A 62 -13.95 10.41 -5.05
CA LYS A 62 -15.04 9.45 -4.76
C LYS A 62 -15.49 8.67 -6.00
N TYR A 63 -15.41 9.28 -7.17
CA TYR A 63 -15.76 8.64 -8.44
C TYR A 63 -14.77 7.53 -8.86
N LEU A 64 -13.61 7.38 -8.19
CA LEU A 64 -12.68 6.27 -8.44
C LEU A 64 -12.94 5.07 -7.54
N ILE A 65 -13.78 5.22 -6.52
CA ILE A 65 -14.09 4.15 -5.57
C ILE A 65 -15.20 3.30 -6.17
N VAL A 66 -14.93 2.00 -6.34
CA VAL A 66 -15.85 1.04 -6.95
C VAL A 66 -16.62 0.26 -5.89
N SER A 67 -15.93 -0.18 -4.84
CA SER A 67 -16.53 -0.99 -3.78
C SER A 67 -15.96 -0.64 -2.42
N LEU A 68 -16.81 -0.68 -1.40
CA LEU A 68 -16.49 -0.36 -0.02
C LEU A 68 -16.72 -1.61 0.83
N GLY A 69 -15.67 -2.07 1.49
CA GLY A 69 -15.74 -3.06 2.55
C GLY A 69 -15.82 -2.43 3.94
N GLU A 70 -15.58 -3.24 4.97
CA GLU A 70 -15.58 -2.82 6.38
C GLU A 70 -14.26 -2.16 6.80
N LYS A 71 -13.13 -2.66 6.30
CA LYS A 71 -11.78 -2.16 6.59
C LYS A 71 -10.97 -1.82 5.34
N VAL A 72 -11.44 -2.20 4.14
CA VAL A 72 -10.72 -2.08 2.88
C VAL A 72 -11.67 -1.61 1.79
N PHE A 73 -11.18 -0.83 0.83
CA PHE A 73 -11.95 -0.44 -0.35
C PHE A 73 -11.21 -0.73 -1.65
N LEU A 74 -11.99 -0.95 -2.69
CA LEU A 74 -11.54 -1.13 -4.06
C LEU A 74 -11.67 0.19 -4.82
N SER A 75 -10.59 0.61 -5.46
CA SER A 75 -10.57 1.83 -6.27
C SER A 75 -9.76 1.65 -7.56
N LEU A 76 -9.96 2.56 -8.50
CA LEU A 76 -9.18 2.63 -9.74
C LEU A 76 -8.13 3.74 -9.68
N PRO A 77 -6.97 3.55 -10.34
CA PRO A 77 -5.97 4.60 -10.42
C PRO A 77 -6.44 5.77 -11.29
N SER A 78 -6.11 6.99 -10.86
CA SER A 78 -6.40 8.25 -11.58
C SER A 78 -5.52 8.48 -12.82
N TYR A 79 -4.61 7.55 -13.12
CA TYR A 79 -3.61 7.63 -14.18
C TYR A 79 -3.78 6.49 -15.18
N VAL A 80 -3.11 6.64 -16.33
CA VAL A 80 -3.17 5.67 -17.43
C VAL A 80 -2.74 4.30 -16.97
N SER A 81 -3.65 3.34 -17.00
CA SER A 81 -3.38 1.95 -16.61
C SER A 81 -2.57 1.19 -17.67
N MET A 82 -1.67 0.30 -17.23
CA MET A 82 -0.94 -0.60 -18.14
C MET A 82 -1.85 -1.65 -18.80
N THR A 83 -2.86 -2.10 -18.05
CA THR A 83 -3.84 -3.11 -18.47
C THR A 83 -5.25 -2.64 -18.11
N SER A 84 -6.23 -3.08 -18.91
CA SER A 84 -7.64 -2.88 -18.58
C SER A 84 -8.00 -3.72 -17.37
N GLY A 85 -8.74 -3.15 -16.42
CA GLY A 85 -9.07 -3.82 -15.15
C GLY A 85 -8.04 -3.62 -14.03
N TYR A 86 -6.96 -2.88 -14.26
CA TYR A 86 -6.01 -2.52 -13.20
C TYR A 86 -6.70 -1.71 -12.09
N CYS A 87 -6.64 -2.23 -10.87
CA CYS A 87 -7.30 -1.68 -9.69
C CYS A 87 -6.43 -1.78 -8.43
N LEU A 88 -6.86 -1.11 -7.37
CA LEU A 88 -6.13 -0.93 -6.12
C LEU A 88 -7.02 -1.32 -4.94
N LEU A 89 -6.50 -2.20 -4.08
CA LEU A 89 -7.08 -2.48 -2.77
C LEU A 89 -6.35 -1.65 -1.72
N THR A 90 -7.09 -0.83 -0.99
CA THR A 90 -6.52 0.12 -0.02
C THR A 90 -7.22 -0.06 1.33
N PRO A 91 -6.47 -0.29 2.43
CA PRO A 91 -7.06 -0.31 3.75
C PRO A 91 -7.57 1.08 4.15
N TYR A 92 -8.54 1.15 5.07
CA TYR A 92 -8.95 2.43 5.66
C TYR A 92 -7.89 2.96 6.63
N GLU A 93 -7.24 2.07 7.37
CA GLU A 93 -6.18 2.44 8.29
C GLU A 93 -4.93 2.93 7.53
N HIS A 94 -4.46 4.13 7.84
CA HIS A 94 -3.21 4.66 7.29
C HIS A 94 -2.00 3.89 7.84
N VAL A 95 -1.65 2.80 7.17
CA VAL A 95 -0.46 2.00 7.47
C VAL A 95 0.45 1.87 6.26
N SER A 96 1.75 1.77 6.52
CA SER A 96 2.80 1.72 5.51
C SER A 96 2.92 0.38 4.77
N SER A 97 2.41 -0.71 5.36
CA SER A 97 2.48 -2.06 4.81
C SER A 97 1.35 -2.95 5.33
N THR A 98 0.96 -3.98 4.57
CA THR A 98 -0.07 -4.95 4.96
C THR A 98 0.38 -5.81 6.13
N THR A 99 1.69 -5.98 6.35
CA THR A 99 2.25 -6.68 7.52
C THR A 99 1.86 -6.04 8.86
N ARG A 100 1.35 -4.80 8.86
CA ARG A 100 0.90 -4.07 10.05
C ARG A 100 -0.61 -4.07 10.25
N LEU A 101 -1.37 -4.59 9.28
CA LEU A 101 -2.82 -4.67 9.36
C LEU A 101 -3.25 -5.73 10.36
N ASP A 102 -4.47 -5.59 10.87
CA ASP A 102 -5.12 -6.63 11.66
C ASP A 102 -5.63 -7.79 10.79
N GLU A 103 -5.98 -8.90 11.45
CA GLU A 103 -6.35 -10.14 10.76
C GLU A 103 -7.65 -9.98 9.93
N ASP A 104 -8.59 -9.15 10.39
CA ASP A 104 -9.85 -8.96 9.67
C ASP A 104 -9.65 -8.15 8.38
N ALA A 105 -8.82 -7.11 8.41
CA ALA A 105 -8.47 -6.37 7.20
C ALA A 105 -7.77 -7.28 6.19
N ILE A 106 -6.89 -8.19 6.65
CA ILE A 106 -6.25 -9.18 5.78
C ILE A 106 -7.26 -10.19 5.23
N LYS A 107 -8.19 -10.69 6.05
CA LYS A 107 -9.29 -11.55 5.57
C LYS A 107 -10.08 -10.86 4.48
N GLU A 108 -10.41 -9.59 4.66
CA GLU A 108 -11.14 -8.80 3.68
C GLU A 108 -10.35 -8.61 2.37
N ILE A 109 -9.05 -8.31 2.45
CA ILE A 109 -8.15 -8.28 1.28
C ILE A 109 -8.19 -9.62 0.53
N ARG A 110 -8.15 -10.75 1.24
CA ARG A 110 -8.22 -12.10 0.62
C ARG A 110 -9.54 -12.30 -0.13
N HIS A 111 -10.67 -11.86 0.44
CA HIS A 111 -11.98 -11.97 -0.21
C HIS A 111 -12.04 -11.15 -1.50
N PHE A 112 -11.59 -9.89 -1.46
CA PHE A 112 -11.50 -9.05 -2.66
C PHE A 112 -10.60 -9.66 -3.73
N LYS A 113 -9.40 -10.12 -3.35
CA LYS A 113 -8.48 -10.80 -4.29
C LYS A 113 -9.12 -12.03 -4.93
N HIS A 114 -9.86 -12.82 -4.16
CA HIS A 114 -10.56 -13.98 -4.68
C HIS A 114 -11.63 -13.60 -5.70
N GLN A 115 -12.50 -12.65 -5.37
CA GLN A 115 -13.55 -12.14 -6.26
C GLN A 115 -12.97 -11.54 -7.55
N LEU A 116 -11.91 -10.73 -7.43
CA LEU A 116 -11.21 -10.17 -8.58
C LEU A 116 -10.63 -11.27 -9.46
N THR A 117 -10.02 -12.29 -8.87
CA THR A 117 -9.46 -13.43 -9.63
C THR A 117 -10.55 -14.15 -10.42
N VAL A 118 -11.70 -14.44 -9.79
CA VAL A 118 -12.85 -15.09 -10.45
C VAL A 118 -13.42 -14.21 -11.56
N MET A 119 -13.62 -12.91 -11.30
CA MET A 119 -14.10 -11.96 -12.30
C MET A 119 -13.17 -11.89 -13.51
N PHE A 120 -11.86 -11.79 -13.30
CA PHE A 120 -10.90 -11.68 -14.40
C PHE A 120 -10.83 -12.98 -15.20
N GLU A 121 -10.88 -14.14 -14.55
CA GLU A 121 -10.91 -15.43 -15.23
C GLU A 121 -12.15 -15.57 -16.15
N GLU A 122 -13.32 -15.15 -15.69
CA GLU A 122 -14.56 -15.25 -16.47
C GLU A 122 -14.68 -14.17 -17.55
N LYS A 123 -14.36 -12.91 -17.24
CA LYS A 123 -14.64 -11.76 -18.14
C LYS A 123 -13.51 -11.44 -19.10
N TYR A 124 -12.26 -11.77 -18.77
CA TYR A 124 -11.08 -11.44 -19.56
C TYR A 124 -10.41 -12.69 -20.15
N ASN A 125 -11.21 -13.61 -20.70
CA ASN A 125 -10.73 -14.78 -21.45
C ASN A 125 -9.73 -15.66 -20.69
N LYS A 126 -10.09 -16.10 -19.48
CA LYS A 126 -9.26 -16.96 -18.60
C LYS A 126 -7.92 -16.33 -18.19
N SER A 127 -7.87 -15.00 -18.11
CA SER A 127 -6.71 -14.28 -17.58
C SER A 127 -6.55 -14.52 -16.08
N GLY A 128 -5.31 -14.40 -15.61
CA GLY A 128 -5.00 -14.42 -14.20
C GLY A 128 -4.82 -13.01 -13.65
N CYS A 129 -4.79 -12.89 -12.33
CA CYS A 129 -4.54 -11.63 -11.64
C CYS A 129 -3.24 -11.71 -10.85
N VAL A 130 -2.38 -10.70 -11.01
CA VAL A 130 -1.18 -10.53 -10.21
C VAL A 130 -1.45 -9.49 -9.15
N PHE A 131 -1.22 -9.85 -7.89
CA PHE A 131 -1.33 -8.94 -6.76
C PHE A 131 0.05 -8.53 -6.31
N ILE A 132 0.32 -7.23 -6.26
CA ILE A 132 1.64 -6.69 -5.92
C ILE A 132 1.49 -5.76 -4.73
N GLU A 133 2.35 -5.92 -3.74
CA GLU A 133 2.58 -4.94 -2.70
C GLU A 133 4.05 -4.54 -2.74
N THR A 134 4.30 -3.23 -2.85
CA THR A 134 5.65 -2.67 -2.71
C THR A 134 5.71 -1.81 -1.46
N ALA A 135 6.35 -2.32 -0.42
CA ALA A 135 6.56 -1.60 0.84
C ALA A 135 8.01 -1.10 0.89
N SER A 136 8.34 -0.08 0.10
CA SER A 136 9.71 0.48 0.06
C SER A 136 10.08 1.30 1.29
N LYS A 137 9.09 1.89 1.95
CA LYS A 137 9.27 2.73 3.15
C LYS A 137 8.36 2.26 4.27
N SER A 138 8.56 1.03 4.71
CA SER A 138 7.63 0.36 5.63
C SER A 138 7.61 0.96 7.05
N ASP A 139 8.54 1.85 7.41
CA ASP A 139 8.47 2.64 8.64
C ASP A 139 8.12 4.12 8.40
N ALA A 140 7.92 4.54 7.14
CA ALA A 140 7.55 5.93 6.83
C ALA A 140 6.10 6.22 7.16
N ILE A 141 5.91 7.15 8.10
CA ILE A 141 4.59 7.59 8.58
C ILE A 141 3.69 8.23 7.52
N ARG A 142 4.25 8.63 6.38
CA ARG A 142 3.51 9.25 5.26
C ARG A 142 3.07 8.26 4.19
N HIS A 143 3.55 7.02 4.26
CA HIS A 143 3.24 6.00 3.28
C HIS A 143 1.94 5.27 3.67
N HIS A 144 1.02 5.16 2.72
CA HIS A 144 -0.19 4.38 2.86
C HIS A 144 -0.13 3.24 1.84
N THR A 145 -0.12 2.01 2.34
CA THR A 145 -0.02 0.81 1.50
C THR A 145 -1.22 0.65 0.59
N GLN A 146 -0.96 0.13 -0.60
CA GLN A 146 -1.98 -0.30 -1.55
C GLN A 146 -1.54 -1.63 -2.16
N VAL A 147 -2.49 -2.55 -2.31
CA VAL A 147 -2.25 -3.77 -3.08
C VAL A 147 -2.72 -3.54 -4.50
N GLU A 148 -1.78 -3.59 -5.43
CA GLU A 148 -2.00 -3.42 -6.85
C GLU A 148 -2.51 -4.72 -7.46
N CYS A 149 -3.64 -4.66 -8.17
CA CYS A 149 -4.31 -5.81 -8.76
C CYS A 149 -4.25 -5.68 -10.29
N ILE A 150 -3.34 -6.41 -10.94
CA ILE A 150 -3.06 -6.29 -12.37
C ILE A 150 -3.55 -7.55 -13.09
N PRO A 151 -4.62 -7.48 -13.88
CA PRO A 151 -5.04 -8.60 -14.72
C PRO A 151 -4.07 -8.79 -15.90
N VAL A 152 -3.76 -10.05 -16.20
CA VAL A 152 -2.82 -10.46 -17.24
C VAL A 152 -3.36 -11.67 -18.00
N LEU A 153 -3.23 -11.64 -19.34
CA LEU A 153 -3.65 -12.74 -20.21
C LEU A 153 -3.04 -14.08 -19.80
N LYS A 154 -3.79 -15.16 -19.98
CA LYS A 154 -3.45 -16.51 -19.51
C LYS A 154 -2.05 -16.97 -19.93
N ASP A 155 -1.71 -16.74 -21.19
CA ASP A 155 -0.45 -17.21 -21.77
C ASP A 155 0.76 -16.61 -21.06
N LEU A 156 0.68 -15.31 -20.74
CA LEU A 156 1.72 -14.60 -19.99
C LEU A 156 1.65 -14.91 -18.50
N TYR A 157 0.44 -15.03 -17.94
CA TYR A 157 0.25 -15.31 -16.52
C TYR A 157 1.00 -16.57 -16.05
N ASN A 158 1.04 -17.61 -16.87
CA ASN A 158 1.76 -18.86 -16.55
C ASN A 158 3.29 -18.70 -16.49
N SER A 159 3.87 -17.73 -17.21
CA SER A 159 5.31 -17.48 -17.23
C SER A 159 5.75 -16.44 -16.19
N LEU A 160 4.85 -15.55 -15.72
CA LEU A 160 5.14 -14.51 -14.73
C LEU A 160 5.86 -15.01 -13.46
N PRO A 161 5.54 -16.19 -12.88
CA PRO A 161 6.29 -16.70 -11.74
C PRO A 161 7.80 -16.82 -12.01
N ALA A 162 8.20 -17.20 -13.23
CA ALA A 162 9.62 -17.29 -13.60
C ALA A 162 10.27 -15.90 -13.73
N TYR A 163 9.57 -14.92 -14.32
CA TYR A 163 10.03 -13.53 -14.41
C TYR A 163 10.26 -12.93 -13.01
N PHE A 164 9.27 -13.06 -12.12
CA PHE A 164 9.39 -12.56 -10.75
C PHE A 164 10.46 -13.31 -9.95
N LYS A 165 10.54 -14.63 -10.07
CA LYS A 165 11.59 -15.41 -9.39
C LYS A 165 12.98 -14.93 -9.80
N LYS A 166 13.21 -14.68 -11.09
CA LYS A 166 14.48 -14.15 -11.59
C LYS A 166 14.73 -12.73 -11.06
N ALA A 167 13.79 -11.81 -11.29
CA ALA A 167 13.94 -10.41 -10.89
C ALA A 167 14.14 -10.23 -9.38
N LEU A 168 13.40 -10.98 -8.55
CA LEU A 168 13.55 -10.95 -7.09
C LEU A 168 14.86 -11.58 -6.60
N SER A 169 15.46 -12.48 -7.37
CA SER A 169 16.78 -13.06 -7.03
C SER A 169 17.94 -12.11 -7.39
N GLU A 170 17.72 -11.23 -8.36
CA GLU A 170 18.69 -10.28 -8.90
C GLU A 170 18.60 -8.88 -8.25
N ILE A 171 17.48 -8.55 -7.61
CA ILE A 171 17.29 -7.27 -6.91
C ILE A 171 17.98 -7.25 -5.54
N GLY A 172 18.55 -6.09 -5.19
CA GLY A 172 19.26 -5.85 -3.94
C GLY A 172 20.76 -6.12 -4.04
N SER A 173 21.48 -5.85 -2.96
CA SER A 173 22.92 -6.08 -2.86
C SER A 173 23.27 -7.56 -2.83
N GLU A 174 24.42 -7.92 -3.41
CA GLU A 174 24.92 -9.31 -3.32
C GLU A 174 25.23 -9.75 -1.88
N TRP A 175 25.38 -8.77 -0.99
CA TRP A 175 25.77 -8.93 0.41
C TRP A 175 24.59 -8.84 1.40
N ASP A 176 23.37 -8.78 0.89
CA ASP A 176 22.15 -8.78 1.71
C ASP A 176 22.13 -9.97 2.67
N GLN A 177 21.79 -9.70 3.92
CA GLN A 177 21.76 -10.74 4.96
C GLN A 177 20.46 -11.56 4.90
N ASN A 178 19.39 -10.97 4.38
CA ASN A 178 18.09 -11.61 4.27
C ASN A 178 18.00 -12.58 3.08
N HIS A 179 17.22 -13.65 3.24
CA HIS A 179 16.96 -14.63 2.18
C HIS A 179 16.46 -13.96 0.89
N ARG A 180 17.11 -14.29 -0.25
CA ARG A 180 16.80 -13.74 -1.57
C ARG A 180 15.38 -14.01 -2.07
N LEU A 181 14.75 -15.07 -1.61
CA LEU A 181 13.39 -15.37 -2.03
C LEU A 181 12.63 -16.06 -0.92
N ILE A 182 11.51 -15.46 -0.53
CA ILE A 182 10.56 -16.01 0.42
C ILE A 182 9.35 -16.50 -0.38
N THR A 183 9.02 -17.78 -0.27
CA THR A 183 7.81 -18.32 -0.89
C THR A 183 6.59 -17.98 -0.05
N LEU A 184 5.61 -17.32 -0.65
CA LEU A 184 4.35 -16.98 0.01
C LEU A 184 3.36 -18.14 -0.10
N LYS A 185 2.61 -18.38 0.98
CA LYS A 185 1.59 -19.42 1.03
C LYS A 185 0.40 -19.05 0.15
N PRO A 186 -0.27 -20.03 -0.47
CA PRO A 186 -1.60 -19.83 -1.06
C PRO A 186 -2.58 -19.23 -0.05
N GLY A 187 -3.60 -18.53 -0.56
CA GLY A 187 -4.70 -17.97 0.22
C GLY A 187 -4.82 -16.44 0.18
N GLY A 188 -3.95 -15.72 -0.55
CA GLY A 188 -4.08 -14.28 -0.78
C GLY A 188 -3.59 -13.37 0.37
N SER A 189 -2.82 -13.91 1.31
CA SER A 189 -2.33 -13.18 2.49
C SER A 189 -1.22 -12.17 2.17
N GLY A 190 -0.60 -12.28 1.01
CA GLY A 190 0.56 -11.48 0.65
C GLY A 190 1.71 -11.67 1.64
N ALA A 191 2.34 -10.56 2.00
CA ALA A 191 3.44 -10.52 2.96
C ALA A 191 3.02 -10.79 4.42
N TYR A 192 1.73 -10.67 4.74
CA TYR A 192 1.23 -10.83 6.11
C TYR A 192 1.54 -12.24 6.66
N GLY A 193 2.26 -12.27 7.78
CA GLY A 193 2.73 -13.50 8.43
C GLY A 193 3.95 -14.15 7.80
N ALA A 194 4.36 -13.76 6.59
CA ALA A 194 5.58 -14.23 5.94
C ALA A 194 6.77 -13.27 6.16
N ILE A 195 6.50 -11.96 6.23
CA ILE A 195 7.50 -10.91 6.43
C ILE A 195 7.20 -10.20 7.76
N PRO A 196 8.20 -10.00 8.63
CA PRO A 196 8.01 -9.21 9.84
C PRO A 196 7.68 -7.74 9.52
N PRO A 197 6.94 -7.04 10.39
CA PRO A 197 6.69 -5.60 10.24
C PRO A 197 8.00 -4.79 10.21
N LYS A 198 7.95 -3.59 9.58
CA LYS A 198 9.05 -2.61 9.50
C LYS A 198 10.26 -2.99 8.63
N PHE A 199 10.14 -4.03 7.80
CA PHE A 199 11.11 -4.34 6.76
C PHE A 199 10.66 -3.78 5.41
N ALA A 200 11.59 -3.29 4.59
CA ALA A 200 11.28 -2.94 3.22
C ALA A 200 11.15 -4.22 2.39
N TYR A 201 10.11 -4.34 1.56
CA TYR A 201 9.89 -5.55 0.77
C TYR A 201 9.13 -5.33 -0.53
N LEU A 202 9.34 -6.26 -1.46
CA LEU A 202 8.47 -6.51 -2.60
C LEU A 202 7.76 -7.84 -2.41
N ALA A 203 6.44 -7.87 -2.49
CA ALA A 203 5.65 -9.08 -2.46
C ALA A 203 4.76 -9.17 -3.70
N VAL A 204 4.68 -10.36 -4.27
CA VAL A 204 3.83 -10.69 -5.42
C VAL A 204 3.07 -11.97 -5.15
N GLU A 205 1.78 -12.01 -5.49
CA GLU A 205 0.95 -13.21 -5.51
C GLU A 205 0.34 -13.42 -6.90
N PHE A 206 0.23 -14.69 -7.29
CA PHE A 206 -0.38 -15.11 -8.54
C PHE A 206 -1.76 -15.71 -8.23
N GLY A 207 -2.80 -14.88 -8.37
CA GLY A 207 -4.15 -15.24 -7.94
C GLY A 207 -4.21 -15.48 -6.43
N THR A 208 -5.23 -16.21 -5.97
CA THR A 208 -5.35 -16.63 -4.56
C THR A 208 -4.83 -18.04 -4.30
N THR A 209 -4.72 -18.89 -5.33
CA THR A 209 -4.44 -20.33 -5.19
C THR A 209 -2.98 -20.73 -5.39
N ASN A 210 -2.20 -19.93 -6.13
CA ASN A 210 -0.86 -20.36 -6.56
C ASN A 210 0.24 -19.86 -5.60
N GLY A 211 -0.12 -19.10 -4.57
CA GLY A 211 0.84 -18.45 -3.68
C GLY A 211 1.62 -17.35 -4.39
N GLY A 212 2.86 -17.14 -3.99
CA GLY A 212 3.63 -16.01 -4.47
C GLY A 212 5.08 -16.00 -4.01
N PHE A 213 5.73 -14.86 -4.22
CA PHE A 213 7.10 -14.62 -3.80
C PHE A 213 7.21 -13.28 -3.08
N ALA A 214 8.17 -13.20 -2.17
CA ALA A 214 8.58 -11.92 -1.61
C ALA A 214 10.09 -11.84 -1.42
N ARG A 215 10.60 -10.62 -1.39
CA ARG A 215 11.98 -10.26 -1.08
C ARG A 215 11.97 -9.16 -0.04
N ILE A 216 12.66 -9.41 1.08
CA ILE A 216 13.06 -8.35 2.02
C ILE A 216 14.32 -7.71 1.49
N LEU A 217 14.38 -6.37 1.52
CA LEU A 217 15.52 -5.58 1.10
C LEU A 217 16.08 -4.80 2.28
N ASP A 218 17.41 -4.78 2.38
CA ASP A 218 18.11 -4.16 3.51
C ASP A 218 18.17 -2.64 3.34
N GLU A 219 18.27 -2.15 2.09
CA GLU A 219 18.34 -0.73 1.77
C GLU A 219 17.08 -0.23 1.06
N GLU A 220 16.37 0.74 1.65
CA GLU A 220 15.08 1.26 1.12
C GLU A 220 15.16 1.81 -0.32
N HIS A 221 16.34 2.29 -0.74
CA HIS A 221 16.52 2.90 -2.05
C HIS A 221 16.72 1.89 -3.19
N GLU A 222 16.95 0.61 -2.86
CA GLU A 222 17.03 -0.48 -3.83
C GLU A 222 15.67 -0.79 -4.46
N ILE A 223 14.57 -0.38 -3.80
CA ILE A 223 13.21 -0.62 -4.29
C ILE A 223 12.45 0.67 -4.56
N SER A 224 12.13 0.85 -5.83
CA SER A 224 11.22 1.88 -6.27
C SER A 224 9.78 1.44 -6.03
N SER A 225 8.88 2.40 -5.79
CA SER A 225 7.44 2.12 -5.62
C SER A 225 6.77 1.49 -6.85
N TYR A 226 7.48 1.41 -7.99
CA TYR A 226 7.03 0.79 -9.23
C TYR A 226 7.77 -0.50 -9.57
N SER A 227 8.68 -1.00 -8.73
CA SER A 227 9.52 -2.18 -9.06
C SER A 227 8.70 -3.42 -9.40
N GLY A 228 7.58 -3.65 -8.71
CA GLY A 228 6.67 -4.73 -9.10
C GLY A 228 5.99 -4.51 -10.46
N ARG A 229 5.57 -3.27 -10.76
CA ARG A 229 5.00 -2.92 -12.07
C ARG A 229 6.00 -3.07 -13.19
N GLU A 230 7.27 -2.73 -12.95
CA GLU A 230 8.36 -2.86 -13.92
C GLU A 230 8.51 -4.31 -14.42
N ILE A 231 8.47 -5.28 -13.52
CA ILE A 231 8.57 -6.71 -13.87
C ILE A 231 7.38 -7.12 -14.75
N VAL A 232 6.16 -6.75 -14.37
CA VAL A 232 4.95 -7.06 -15.15
C VAL A 232 4.96 -6.34 -16.50
N ALA A 233 5.38 -5.08 -16.53
CA ALA A 233 5.47 -4.28 -17.74
C ALA A 233 6.52 -4.82 -18.73
N GLY A 234 7.67 -5.28 -18.23
CA GLY A 234 8.68 -5.94 -19.05
C GLY A 234 8.17 -7.25 -19.65
N ALA A 235 7.38 -8.01 -18.90
CA ALA A 235 6.71 -9.21 -19.42
C ALA A 235 5.62 -8.89 -20.46
N LEU A 236 4.92 -7.76 -20.31
CA LEU A 236 3.86 -7.28 -21.21
C LEU A 236 4.37 -6.42 -22.39
N ASP A 237 5.68 -6.19 -22.49
CA ASP A 237 6.30 -5.27 -23.44
C ASP A 237 5.66 -3.86 -23.45
N LYS A 238 5.48 -3.29 -22.24
CA LYS A 238 4.89 -1.95 -22.04
C LYS A 238 5.94 -0.87 -21.86
N GLU A 239 5.72 0.26 -22.52
CA GLU A 239 6.61 1.41 -22.42
C GLU A 239 6.76 1.95 -20.99
N PRO A 240 7.97 2.38 -20.57
CA PRO A 240 8.26 2.92 -19.23
C PRO A 240 7.33 4.04 -18.73
N ARG A 241 6.79 4.85 -19.65
CA ARG A 241 5.86 5.93 -19.32
C ARG A 241 4.56 5.45 -18.65
N LEU A 242 4.20 4.18 -18.81
CA LEU A 242 2.96 3.61 -18.26
C LEU A 242 3.10 3.10 -16.81
N TRP A 243 4.33 2.90 -16.32
CA TRP A 243 4.55 2.30 -14.99
C TRP A 243 5.50 3.06 -14.08
N ARG A 244 6.46 3.82 -14.65
CA ARG A 244 7.43 4.60 -13.87
C ARG A 244 6.83 5.90 -13.34
N LYS A 245 6.16 6.66 -14.23
CA LYS A 245 5.47 7.93 -13.94
C LYS A 245 4.25 8.06 -14.86
N PRO A 246 3.20 7.27 -14.63
CA PRO A 246 2.01 7.30 -15.48
C PRO A 246 1.34 8.67 -15.44
N LYS A 247 0.93 9.15 -16.61
CA LYS A 247 0.22 10.44 -16.74
C LYS A 247 -1.18 10.30 -16.16
N LEU A 248 -1.68 11.39 -15.56
CA LEU A 248 -3.08 11.48 -15.16
C LEU A 248 -3.97 11.34 -16.40
N GLU A 249 -5.05 10.57 -16.27
CA GLU A 249 -6.08 10.48 -17.30
C GLU A 249 -7.00 11.71 -17.23
N ASN A 250 -7.61 12.06 -18.36
CA ASN A 250 -8.66 13.09 -18.37
C ASN A 250 -9.93 12.55 -17.69
N PHE A 251 -10.82 13.45 -17.29
CA PHE A 251 -12.03 13.07 -16.57
C PHE A 251 -12.95 12.13 -17.38
N ASP A 252 -13.09 12.36 -18.69
CA ASP A 252 -13.95 11.55 -19.55
C ASP A 252 -13.47 10.10 -19.66
N HIS A 253 -12.16 9.86 -19.83
CA HIS A 253 -11.63 8.50 -19.88
C HIS A 253 -11.71 7.84 -18.50
N LEU A 254 -11.46 8.58 -17.41
CA LEU A 254 -11.64 8.06 -16.05
C LEU A 254 -13.08 7.62 -15.81
N ARG A 255 -14.06 8.43 -16.22
CA ARG A 255 -15.48 8.08 -16.10
C ARG A 255 -15.79 6.80 -16.87
N GLN A 256 -15.33 6.69 -18.12
CA GLN A 256 -15.56 5.50 -18.94
C GLN A 256 -14.91 4.25 -18.33
N LYS A 257 -13.68 4.39 -17.81
CA LYS A 257 -12.91 3.35 -17.13
C LYS A 257 -13.65 2.84 -15.88
N VAL A 258 -14.18 3.74 -15.06
CA VAL A 258 -14.97 3.41 -13.87
C VAL A 258 -16.24 2.67 -14.26
N VAL A 259 -17.05 3.23 -15.17
CA VAL A 259 -18.33 2.61 -15.59
C VAL A 259 -18.08 1.22 -16.19
N THR A 260 -17.03 1.06 -16.99
CA THR A 260 -16.67 -0.24 -17.57
C THR A 260 -16.31 -1.24 -16.48
N PHE A 261 -15.52 -0.83 -15.49
CA PHE A 261 -15.15 -1.70 -14.38
C PHE A 261 -16.35 -2.05 -13.49
N GLU A 262 -17.20 -1.08 -13.14
CA GLU A 262 -18.41 -1.30 -12.34
C GLU A 262 -19.35 -2.31 -13.00
N ASN A 263 -19.56 -2.18 -14.32
CA ASN A 263 -20.36 -3.13 -15.09
C ASN A 263 -19.79 -4.56 -15.07
N LEU A 264 -18.47 -4.72 -14.92
CA LEU A 264 -17.87 -6.04 -14.75
C LEU A 264 -17.98 -6.53 -13.30
N TRP A 265 -17.78 -5.63 -12.34
CA TRP A 265 -17.65 -5.94 -10.92
C TRP A 265 -18.98 -6.20 -10.21
N HIS A 266 -20.09 -5.59 -10.65
CA HIS A 266 -21.37 -5.63 -9.95
C HIS A 266 -21.87 -7.05 -9.60
N SER A 267 -21.63 -8.05 -10.45
CA SER A 267 -22.05 -9.44 -10.20
C SER A 267 -21.18 -10.18 -9.16
N TYR A 268 -20.00 -9.64 -8.85
CA TYR A 268 -19.02 -10.25 -7.93
C TYR A 268 -18.92 -9.49 -6.62
N ASP A 269 -19.45 -8.26 -6.56
CA ASP A 269 -19.42 -7.40 -5.38
C ASP A 269 -20.37 -7.88 -4.28
N LYS A 270 -19.84 -8.68 -3.35
CA LYS A 270 -20.61 -9.18 -2.20
C LYS A 270 -20.77 -8.14 -1.08
N TRP A 271 -20.05 -7.01 -1.13
CA TRP A 271 -20.11 -5.99 -0.07
C TRP A 271 -21.17 -4.93 -0.32
N GLN A 272 -21.68 -4.81 -1.56
CA GLN A 272 -22.87 -4.01 -1.82
C GLN A 272 -24.17 -4.65 -1.34
N GLU A 273 -24.26 -5.99 -1.28
CA GLU A 273 -25.47 -6.69 -0.83
C GLU A 273 -25.79 -6.46 0.67
N ASN A 274 -24.77 -6.10 1.47
CA ASN A 274 -24.91 -5.82 2.90
C ASN A 274 -25.21 -4.34 3.23
N LYS A 275 -25.39 -3.47 2.23
CA LYS A 275 -25.91 -2.12 2.51
C LYS A 275 -27.36 -2.26 2.97
N PRO A 276 -27.75 -1.76 4.16
CA PRO A 276 -29.17 -1.63 4.47
C PRO A 276 -29.79 -0.81 3.34
N LYS A 277 -30.86 -1.32 2.73
CA LYS A 277 -31.58 -0.64 1.66
C LYS A 277 -32.03 0.73 2.19
N SER A 278 -31.22 1.77 1.97
CA SER A 278 -31.70 3.13 2.06
C SER A 278 -32.73 3.25 0.96
N SER A 279 -33.99 3.36 1.34
CA SER A 279 -35.13 3.58 0.46
C SER A 279 -34.73 4.58 -0.62
N ALA A 280 -34.75 4.13 -1.87
CA ALA A 280 -34.85 5.01 -3.01
C ALA A 280 -36.11 5.86 -2.80
N ASN A 281 -35.92 7.16 -2.54
CA ASN A 281 -36.74 8.26 -3.04
C ASN A 281 -36.10 9.60 -2.64
N ASP A 282 -35.95 10.44 -3.67
CA ASP A 282 -35.73 11.89 -3.65
C ASP A 282 -34.37 12.43 -3.20
N ILE A 283 -33.45 12.53 -4.16
CA ILE A 283 -32.62 13.74 -4.28
C ILE A 283 -32.82 14.27 -5.71
N GLN A 284 -33.72 15.23 -5.84
CA GLN A 284 -33.82 16.08 -7.01
C GLN A 284 -32.51 16.87 -7.13
N VAL A 285 -31.85 16.72 -8.28
CA VAL A 285 -30.68 17.52 -8.66
C VAL A 285 -31.18 18.92 -8.96
N ASN A 286 -30.90 19.88 -8.08
CA ASN A 286 -31.02 21.30 -8.39
C ASN A 286 -29.69 21.78 -8.95
N ASP A 287 -29.68 22.09 -10.25
CA ASP A 287 -28.62 22.83 -10.91
C ASP A 287 -28.58 24.26 -10.35
N GLY A 288 -27.49 24.61 -9.67
CA GLY A 288 -27.27 25.94 -9.08
C GLY A 288 -25.79 26.20 -8.83
N GLU A 289 -25.19 26.95 -9.75
CA GLU A 289 -23.95 27.76 -9.66
C GLU A 289 -22.84 27.30 -8.69
N LEU A 290 -21.80 26.67 -9.26
CA LEU A 290 -20.50 26.46 -8.61
C LEU A 290 -19.75 27.80 -8.46
N GLY A 291 -20.06 28.53 -7.39
CA GLY A 291 -19.18 29.55 -6.87
C GLY A 291 -17.92 28.90 -6.28
N LEU A 292 -16.75 29.22 -6.85
CA LEU A 292 -15.43 28.91 -6.32
C LEU A 292 -15.29 29.47 -4.89
N ARG A 293 -15.64 28.68 -3.88
CA ARG A 293 -15.24 28.93 -2.50
C ARG A 293 -13.84 28.36 -2.32
N ASN A 294 -12.87 29.25 -2.12
CA ASN A 294 -11.56 28.91 -1.56
C ASN A 294 -11.77 28.15 -0.24
N VAL A 295 -11.67 26.82 -0.29
CA VAL A 295 -11.63 25.99 0.92
C VAL A 295 -10.23 26.18 1.50
N SER A 296 -10.14 26.94 2.58
CA SER A 296 -8.95 27.02 3.42
C SER A 296 -8.49 25.61 3.79
N GLU A 297 -7.20 25.33 3.62
CA GLU A 297 -6.62 24.06 4.05
C GLU A 297 -7.00 23.78 5.51
N PRO A 298 -7.39 22.54 5.87
CA PRO A 298 -7.52 22.21 7.28
C PRO A 298 -6.15 22.37 7.94
N GLU A 299 -6.04 23.32 8.88
CA GLU A 299 -4.87 23.47 9.74
C GLU A 299 -4.72 22.19 10.56
N GLY A 300 -3.86 21.28 10.09
CA GLY A 300 -3.39 20.16 10.89
C GLY A 300 -2.66 20.67 12.14
N PRO A 301 -2.60 19.86 13.21
CA PRO A 301 -1.90 20.27 14.43
C PRO A 301 -0.45 20.67 14.10
N ALA A 302 0.01 21.79 14.68
CA ALA A 302 1.36 22.31 14.45
C ALA A 302 2.41 21.20 14.66
N LEU A 303 3.22 20.96 13.62
CA LEU A 303 4.31 20.00 13.64
C LEU A 303 5.39 20.48 14.63
N PRO A 304 6.06 19.57 15.36
CA PRO A 304 7.26 19.92 16.10
C PRO A 304 8.37 20.39 15.12
N PRO A 305 9.23 21.34 15.51
CA PRO A 305 10.29 21.84 14.64
C PRO A 305 11.32 20.75 14.30
N GLY A 306 11.61 20.61 13.00
CA GLY A 306 12.64 19.72 12.44
C GLY A 306 12.07 18.45 11.79
N TYR A 307 12.39 18.28 10.50
CA TYR A 307 12.10 17.17 9.57
C TYR A 307 10.78 17.24 8.77
#